data_AF-A0AAW6YA64-F1
#
_entry.id   AF-A0AAW6YA64-F1
#
_cell.length_a   1.000
_cell.length_b   1.000
_cell.length_c   1.000
_cell.angle_alpha   90.00
_cell.angle_beta   90.00
_cell.angle_gamma   90.00
#
_symmetry.space_group_name_H-M   'P 1'
#
loop_
_entity.id
_entity.type
_entity.pdbx_description
1 polymer ?
#
loop_
_entity_poly.entity_id
_entity_poly.type
_entity_poly.pdbx_seq_one_letter_code
_entity_poly.pdbx_strand_id
1 'polypeptide(L)' 'LYVDTFGTATVPEEKIIEAVNAVFDLRPAAIVKELNLLRPIYRRTAANGHFGRDDADFTWERTDRVEQLRAAAGL' A
#
# COMPACT_ATOMS: atom_id res chain seq x y z
N LEU A 1 1.75 -8.19 11.46
CA LEU A 1 2.26 -7.00 10.75
C LEU A 1 3.17 -6.24 11.71
N TYR A 2 4.31 -5.73 11.24
CA TYR A 2 5.23 -4.87 11.99
C TYR A 2 5.51 -3.63 11.15
N VAL A 3 5.61 -2.46 11.78
CA VAL A 3 5.91 -1.17 11.15
C VAL A 3 7.02 -0.52 11.95
N ASP A 4 8.02 0.03 11.27
CA ASP A 4 9.09 0.83 11.84
C ASP A 4 9.11 2.18 11.11
N THR A 5 8.91 3.26 11.86
CA THR A 5 8.88 4.62 11.34
C THR A 5 10.20 5.36 11.53
N PHE A 6 11.22 4.70 12.10
CA PHE A 6 12.52 5.30 12.40
C PHE A 6 12.42 6.62 13.18
N GLY A 7 11.44 6.70 14.10
CA GLY A 7 11.21 7.87 14.96
C GLY A 7 10.49 9.05 14.29
N THR A 8 9.90 8.87 13.10
CA THR A 8 9.21 9.95 12.37
C THR A 8 7.68 9.90 12.48
N ALA A 9 7.12 8.94 13.21
CA ALA A 9 5.67 8.81 13.37
C ALA A 9 5.03 10.02 14.07
N THR A 10 3.85 10.42 13.60
CA THR A 10 3.00 11.46 14.21
C THR A 10 1.92 10.89 15.14
N VAL A 11 1.76 9.56 15.15
CA VAL A 11 0.91 8.78 16.04
C VAL A 11 1.68 7.53 16.50
N PRO A 12 1.30 6.84 17.59
CA PRO A 12 1.95 5.60 17.99
C PRO A 12 1.96 4.55 16.88
N GLU A 13 3.05 3.78 16.74
CA GLU A 13 3.20 2.76 15.68
C GLU A 13 2.13 1.68 15.76
N GLU A 14 1.64 1.36 16.96
CA GLU A 14 0.52 0.45 17.18
C GLU A 14 -0.73 0.95 16.47
N LYS A 15 -0.98 2.26 16.50
CA LYS A 15 -2.11 2.89 15.80
C LYS A 15 -1.94 2.83 14.29
N ILE A 16 -0.71 2.92 13.79
CA ILE A 16 -0.42 2.73 12.37
C ILE A 16 -0.73 1.30 11.96
N ILE A 17 -0.32 0.31 12.76
CA ILE A 17 -0.61 -1.11 12.51
C ILE A 17 -2.12 -1.37 12.50
N GLU A 18 -2.86 -0.82 13.47
CA GLU A 18 -4.32 -0.91 13.51
C GLU A 18 -4.96 -0.30 12.26
N ALA A 19 -4.54 0.91 11.87
CA ALA A 19 -5.03 1.60 10.69
C ALA A 19 -4.73 0.81 9.40
N VAL A 20 -3.53 0.23 9.27
CA VAL A 20 -3.19 -0.61 8.11
C VAL A 20 -4.10 -1.84 8.04
N ASN A 21 -4.33 -2.55 9.15
CA ASN A 21 -5.20 -3.73 9.15
C ASN A 21 -6.68 -3.38 8.91
N ALA A 22 -7.11 -2.16 9.25
CA ALA A 22 -8.47 -1.68 8.99
C ALA A 22 -8.68 -1.27 7.53
N VAL A 23 -7.66 -0.71 6.88
CA VAL A 23 -7.76 -0.13 5.53
C VAL A 23 -7.37 -1.12 4.43
N PHE A 24 -6.44 -2.04 4.71
CA PHE A 24 -5.89 -2.97 3.71
C PHE A 24 -6.20 -4.42 4.09
N ASP A 25 -6.86 -5.16 3.19
CA ASP A 25 -6.99 -6.60 3.30
C ASP A 25 -5.75 -7.30 2.73
N LEU A 26 -4.85 -7.71 3.61
CA LEU A 26 -3.55 -8.29 3.25
C LEU A 26 -3.62 -9.79 2.88
N ARG A 27 -4.81 -10.39 2.75
CA ARG A 27 -4.94 -11.77 2.29
C ARG A 27 -4.56 -11.88 0.80
N PRO A 28 -3.93 -12.98 0.34
CA PRO A 28 -3.43 -13.08 -1.04
C PRO A 28 -4.47 -12.77 -2.13
N ALA A 29 -5.69 -13.30 -1.99
CA ALA A 29 -6.76 -13.07 -2.95
C ALA A 29 -7.28 -11.62 -2.95
N ALA A 30 -7.28 -10.97 -1.79
CA ALA A 30 -7.69 -9.58 -1.67
C ALA A 30 -6.65 -8.64 -2.30
N ILE A 31 -5.35 -8.88 -2.05
CA ILE A 31 -4.25 -8.14 -2.72
C ILE A 31 -4.38 -8.23 -4.24
N VAL A 32 -4.57 -9.44 -4.78
CA VAL A 32 -4.74 -9.64 -6.22
C VAL A 32 -5.93 -8.85 -6.78
N LYS A 33 -7.04 -8.83 -6.04
CA LYS A 33 -8.26 -8.13 -6.43
C LYS A 33 -8.08 -6.60 -6.34
N GLU A 34 -7.62 -6.08 -5.22
CA GLU A 34 -7.49 -4.64 -4.97
C GLU A 34 -6.48 -4.00 -5.91
N LEU A 35 -5.34 -4.65 -6.13
CA LEU A 35 -4.32 -4.17 -7.06
C LEU A 35 -4.60 -4.61 -8.51
N ASN A 36 -5.72 -5.29 -8.79
CA ASN A 36 -6.10 -5.73 -10.13
C ASN A 36 -4.94 -6.44 -10.87
N LEU A 37 -4.38 -7.48 -10.27
CA LEU A 37 -3.10 -8.08 -10.69
C LEU A 37 -3.22 -9.14 -11.79
N LEU A 38 -4.42 -9.67 -12.07
CA LEU A 38 -4.62 -10.71 -13.09
C LEU A 38 -4.68 -10.10 -14.50
N ARG A 39 -3.59 -9.43 -14.90
CA ARG A 39 -3.42 -8.71 -16.17
C ARG A 39 -1.99 -8.85 -16.69
N PRO A 40 -1.75 -8.70 -17.99
CA PRO A 40 -0.40 -8.79 -18.58
C PRO A 40 0.42 -7.49 -18.37
N ILE A 41 0.64 -7.09 -17.11
CA ILE A 41 1.28 -5.81 -16.74
C ILE A 41 2.78 -5.93 -16.40
N TYR A 42 3.27 -7.13 -16.15
CA TYR A 42 4.57 -7.37 -15.51
C TYR A 42 5.79 -7.15 -16.40
N ARG A 43 5.67 -7.19 -17.74
CA ARG A 43 6.84 -7.07 -18.63
C ARG A 43 7.59 -5.75 -18.43
N ARG A 44 6.87 -4.66 -18.10
CA ARG A 44 7.44 -3.33 -17.87
C ARG A 44 8.20 -3.19 -16.56
N THR A 45 7.95 -4.08 -15.58
CA THR A 45 8.67 -4.06 -14.30
C THR A 45 10.03 -4.76 -14.37
N ALA A 46 10.27 -5.57 -15.41
CA ALA A 46 11.48 -6.39 -15.55
C ALA A 46 12.78 -5.61 -15.80
N ALA A 47 12.69 -4.29 -16.01
CA ALA A 47 13.82 -3.38 -16.10
C ALA A 47 13.48 -2.06 -15.40
N ASN A 48 14.52 -1.36 -14.93
CA ASN A 48 14.40 -0.06 -14.26
C ASN A 48 13.60 -0.08 -12.94
N GLY A 49 13.50 -1.24 -12.30
CA GLY A 49 12.84 -1.40 -10.99
C GLY A 49 11.31 -1.51 -11.07
N HIS A 50 10.75 -2.06 -9.99
CA HIS A 50 9.31 -2.28 -9.82
C HIS A 50 8.59 -1.10 -9.17
N PHE A 51 9.33 -0.25 -8.45
CA PHE A 51 8.78 0.80 -7.58
C PHE A 51 9.25 2.19 -7.97
N GLY A 52 8.49 3.22 -7.58
CA GLY A 52 8.85 4.64 -7.77
C GLY A 52 8.68 5.13 -9.20
N ARG A 53 7.81 4.48 -9.97
CA ARG A 53 7.59 4.76 -11.40
C ARG A 53 6.12 5.06 -11.64
N ASP A 54 5.85 6.21 -12.27
CA ASP A 54 4.51 6.60 -12.66
C ASP A 54 4.09 5.87 -13.96
N ASP A 55 3.54 4.66 -13.80
CA ASP A 55 2.89 3.89 -14.86
C ASP A 55 1.48 3.52 -14.39
N ALA A 56 0.47 3.83 -15.20
CA ALA A 56 -0.95 3.61 -14.85
C ALA A 56 -1.28 2.14 -14.50
N ASP A 57 -0.48 1.20 -15.00
CA ASP A 57 -0.63 -0.22 -14.72
C ASP A 57 0.01 -0.68 -13.41
N PHE A 58 0.89 0.13 -12.81
CA PHE A 58 1.51 -0.13 -11.51
C PHE A 58 0.56 0.36 -10.42
N THR A 59 -0.50 -0.41 -10.20
CA THR A 59 -1.56 -0.13 -9.24
C THR A 59 -1.05 0.02 -7.80
N TRP A 60 0.09 -0.58 -7.45
CA TRP A 60 0.74 -0.46 -6.14
C TRP A 60 1.42 0.90 -5.90
N GLU A 61 1.62 1.71 -6.95
CA GLU A 61 2.19 3.07 -6.83
C GLU A 61 1.10 4.12 -6.53
N ARG A 62 -0.18 3.73 -6.56
CA ARG A 62 -1.29 4.63 -6.28
C ARG A 62 -1.33 5.00 -4.79
N THR A 63 -1.63 6.25 -4.51
CA THR A 63 -1.83 6.79 -3.15
C THR A 63 -3.32 6.97 -2.82
N ASP A 64 -4.18 6.16 -3.41
CA ASP A 64 -5.65 6.24 -3.32
C ASP A 64 -6.23 5.80 -1.97
N ARG A 65 -5.38 5.35 -1.04
CA ARG A 65 -5.74 4.96 0.33
C ARG A 65 -5.34 5.97 1.40
N VAL A 66 -4.71 7.09 1.03
CA VAL A 66 -4.18 8.08 1.99
C VAL A 66 -5.26 8.60 2.94
N GLU A 67 -6.40 9.05 2.43
CA GLU A 67 -7.47 9.61 3.27
C GLU A 67 -8.07 8.57 4.22
N GLN A 68 -8.24 7.33 3.75
CA GLN A 68 -8.75 6.22 4.58
C GLN A 68 -7.76 5.89 5.70
N LEU A 69 -6.46 5.87 5.39
CA LEU A 69 -5.40 5.63 6.36
C LEU A 69 -5.30 6.75 7.39
N ARG A 70 -5.37 8.02 6.96
CA ARG A 70 -5.41 9.19 7.86
C ARG A 70 -6.60 9.11 8.81
N ALA A 71 -7.79 8.89 8.27
CA ALA A 71 -9.00 8.78 9.08
C ALA A 71 -8.92 7.63 10.11
N ALA A 72 -8.45 6.44 9.69
CA ALA A 72 -8.25 5.30 10.59
C ALA A 72 -7.17 5.56 11.65
N ALA A 73 -6.14 6.34 11.32
CA ALA A 73 -5.13 6.82 12.25
C ALA A 73 -5.58 8.02 13.11
N GLY A 74 -6.79 8.55 12.90
CA GLY A 74 -7.34 9.72 13.61
C GLY A 74 -6.66 11.05 13.27
N LEU A 75 -6.33 11.25 11.99
CA LEU A 75 -5.63 12.42 11.41
C LEU A 75 -6.38 13.05 10.21
#